data_AF-A0A7C7V471-F1
#
_entry.id   AF-A0A7C7V471-F1
#
_cell.length_a   1.000
_cell.length_b   1.000
_cell.length_c   1.000
_cell.angle_alpha   90.00
_cell.angle_beta   90.00
_cell.angle_gamma   90.00
#
_symmetry.space_group_name_H-M   'P 1'
#
loop_
_entity.id
_entity.type
_entity.pdbx_description
1 polymer ?
#
loop_
_entity_poly.entity_id
_entity_poly.type
_entity_poly.pdbx_seq_one_letter_code
_entity_poly.pdbx_strand_id
1 'polypeptide(L)'
;MMIWTLPAKAAGSAHGVPDCLVLLLFVAWAAGSRPAVGGQPPADLVLRGGRIVTMDEAKPEAEALAVRGDRIVAVGTGSEVEQWIGPDTRVIRLQGQLVVPGFIDSHAHFVELGRSMMTLDLTAAASYEEVVRLVAEASRHTPPGRWIEGRGWHQDKWDRAPEPNVEGYPTHEALSRAAPDNPVVLTHASGHMCLANARAMELAGVDKQTPDPPGGRILRDAEGWPTGAFRETAAELIYAARARDESRRPPQQRREELDEAIRLATQQCLANGVTTFHDAGASFQTIDRFIHWARQGRLRVRLWVMVN
;
A
#
# COMPACT_ATOMS: atom_id res chain seq x y z
N MET A 1 -3.98 5.39 -15.28
CA MET A 1 -5.03 6.21 -15.91
C MET A 1 -6.38 5.65 -15.46
N MET A 2 -7.02 6.30 -14.48
CA MET A 2 -8.33 5.90 -13.93
C MET A 2 -9.44 6.67 -14.64
N ILE A 3 -10.53 6.00 -15.03
CA ILE A 3 -11.79 6.65 -15.45
C ILE A 3 -12.95 5.91 -14.78
N TRP A 4 -13.82 6.69 -14.14
CA TRP A 4 -15.08 6.31 -13.50
C TRP A 4 -16.18 6.06 -14.54
N THR A 5 -17.12 5.15 -14.25
CA THR A 5 -18.40 5.05 -14.97
C THR A 5 -19.58 5.07 -13.98
N LEU A 6 -20.57 5.92 -14.30
CA LEU A 6 -21.89 6.02 -13.65
C LEU A 6 -22.87 4.99 -14.29
N PRO A 7 -23.90 4.50 -13.59
CA PRO A 7 -24.90 3.63 -14.19
C PRO A 7 -26.05 4.42 -14.86
N ALA A 8 -26.55 3.85 -15.96
CA ALA A 8 -27.63 4.34 -16.80
C ALA A 8 -29.04 4.02 -16.25
N LYS A 9 -30.01 4.86 -16.64
CA LYS A 9 -31.44 4.78 -16.36
C LYS A 9 -32.11 3.55 -16.99
N ALA A 10 -33.05 2.95 -16.25
CA ALA A 10 -34.05 2.04 -16.79
C ALA A 10 -35.28 2.82 -17.30
N ALA A 11 -35.84 2.41 -18.44
CA ALA A 11 -37.14 2.84 -18.93
C ALA A 11 -38.04 1.61 -19.08
N GLY A 12 -39.23 1.68 -18.46
CA GLY A 12 -40.28 0.67 -18.53
C GLY A 12 -41.37 1.05 -19.55
N SER A 13 -42.06 -0.02 -19.97
CA SER A 13 -43.29 -0.22 -20.76
C SER A 13 -44.45 0.78 -20.54
N ALA A 14 -45.55 0.86 -21.29
CA ALA A 14 -46.30 -0.12 -22.09
C ALA A 14 -47.43 0.55 -22.95
N HIS A 15 -48.04 -0.26 -23.83
CA HIS A 15 -49.44 -0.29 -24.34
C HIS A 15 -49.90 0.51 -25.59
N GLY A 16 -50.56 -0.21 -26.51
CA GLY A 16 -51.45 0.27 -27.58
C GLY A 16 -51.79 -0.81 -28.62
N VAL A 17 -53.07 -1.02 -28.92
CA VAL A 17 -53.74 -2.18 -29.60
C VAL A 17 -54.16 -1.77 -31.05
N PRO A 18 -54.99 -2.52 -31.83
CA PRO A 18 -54.78 -3.71 -32.68
C PRO A 18 -54.91 -3.44 -34.22
N ASP A 19 -54.94 -4.54 -34.99
CA ASP A 19 -55.67 -4.78 -36.26
C ASP A 19 -54.94 -4.83 -37.61
N CYS A 20 -55.50 -5.73 -38.43
CA CYS A 20 -55.35 -5.98 -39.87
C CYS A 20 -54.36 -7.06 -40.32
N LEU A 21 -54.95 -8.26 -40.45
CA LEU A 21 -54.55 -9.35 -41.35
C LEU A 21 -54.34 -8.83 -42.78
N VAL A 22 -53.14 -9.00 -43.31
CA VAL A 22 -52.87 -9.04 -44.77
C VAL A 22 -51.98 -10.25 -45.02
N LEU A 23 -52.53 -11.26 -45.70
CA LEU A 23 -51.78 -12.39 -46.24
C LEU A 23 -50.93 -11.88 -47.42
N LEU A 24 -49.61 -11.87 -47.25
CA LEU A 24 -48.65 -11.76 -48.36
C LEU A 24 -47.81 -13.04 -48.37
N LEU A 25 -48.05 -13.87 -49.38
CA LEU A 25 -47.17 -14.98 -49.76
C LEU A 25 -45.86 -14.40 -50.31
N PHE A 26 -44.84 -14.28 -49.45
CA PHE A 26 -43.46 -14.18 -49.89
C PHE A 26 -42.78 -15.53 -49.74
N VAL A 27 -42.41 -16.12 -50.88
CA VAL A 27 -41.44 -17.22 -50.95
C VAL A 27 -40.09 -16.64 -50.54
N ALA A 28 -39.80 -16.66 -49.23
CA ALA A 28 -38.48 -16.37 -48.71
C ALA A 28 -37.67 -17.67 -48.74
N TRP A 29 -36.66 -17.66 -49.61
CA TRP A 29 -35.60 -18.65 -49.67
C TRP A 29 -35.11 -18.92 -48.25
N ALA A 30 -35.31 -20.14 -47.75
CA ALA A 30 -34.71 -20.58 -46.50
C ALA A 30 -33.20 -20.69 -46.74
N ALA A 31 -32.51 -19.55 -46.66
CA ALA A 31 -31.09 -19.55 -46.35
C ALA A 31 -31.00 -20.22 -44.99
N GLY A 32 -30.59 -21.49 -45.00
CA GLY A 32 -30.36 -22.25 -43.79
C GLY A 32 -29.49 -21.41 -42.88
N SER A 33 -30.11 -20.85 -41.84
CA SER A 33 -29.39 -20.28 -40.72
C SER A 33 -28.71 -21.49 -40.11
N ARG A 34 -27.44 -21.70 -40.51
CA ARG A 34 -26.56 -22.58 -39.76
C ARG A 34 -26.72 -22.12 -38.31
N PRO A 35 -27.12 -22.99 -37.37
CA PRO A 35 -27.01 -22.63 -35.98
C PRO A 35 -25.56 -22.18 -35.81
N ALA A 36 -25.37 -20.95 -35.32
CA ALA A 36 -24.04 -20.51 -34.92
C ALA A 36 -23.54 -21.63 -34.01
N VAL A 37 -22.51 -22.36 -34.47
CA VAL A 37 -21.77 -23.28 -33.61
C VAL A 37 -21.51 -22.47 -32.36
N GLY A 38 -22.03 -22.91 -31.22
CA GLY A 38 -21.94 -22.19 -29.95
C GLY A 38 -20.48 -21.91 -29.65
N GLY A 39 -19.99 -20.78 -30.14
CA GLY A 39 -18.61 -20.35 -30.00
C GLY A 39 -18.40 -20.09 -28.52
N GLN A 40 -17.25 -20.51 -28.01
CA GLN A 40 -16.89 -20.16 -26.65
C GLN A 40 -16.98 -18.63 -26.49
N PRO A 41 -17.51 -18.13 -25.36
CA PRO A 41 -17.64 -16.69 -25.16
C PRO A 41 -16.29 -16.00 -25.37
N PRO A 42 -16.25 -14.86 -26.09
CA PRO A 42 -15.03 -14.10 -26.28
C PRO A 42 -14.30 -13.79 -24.98
N ALA A 43 -12.99 -13.57 -25.07
CA ALA A 43 -12.18 -13.09 -23.95
C ALA A 43 -12.42 -11.59 -23.72
N ASP A 44 -12.20 -11.13 -22.49
CA ASP A 44 -12.23 -9.71 -22.15
C ASP A 44 -10.91 -9.03 -22.55
N LEU A 45 -9.80 -9.76 -22.45
CA LEU A 45 -8.44 -9.28 -22.74
C LEU A 45 -7.66 -10.35 -23.51
N VAL A 46 -6.94 -9.92 -24.56
CA VAL A 46 -5.93 -10.74 -25.24
C VAL A 46 -4.61 -9.98 -25.25
N LEU A 47 -3.55 -10.61 -24.75
CA LEU A 47 -2.17 -10.15 -24.90
C LEU A 47 -1.52 -10.96 -26.01
N ARG A 48 -0.84 -10.33 -26.98
CA ARG A 48 -0.18 -11.05 -28.08
C ARG A 48 1.06 -10.37 -28.62
N GLY A 49 1.92 -11.14 -29.28
CA GLY A 49 3.11 -10.63 -29.96
C GLY A 49 4.19 -10.20 -28.97
N GLY A 50 4.40 -10.99 -27.92
CA GLY A 50 5.44 -10.83 -26.91
C GLY A 50 5.96 -12.19 -26.45
N ARG A 51 6.68 -12.21 -25.33
CA ARG A 51 7.14 -13.44 -24.69
C ARG A 51 6.40 -13.62 -23.37
N ILE A 52 5.80 -14.77 -23.13
CA ILE A 52 4.99 -15.03 -21.93
C ILE A 52 5.59 -16.23 -21.21
N VAL A 53 6.02 -16.03 -19.96
CA VAL A 53 6.49 -17.12 -19.08
C VAL A 53 5.28 -17.70 -18.35
N THR A 54 5.05 -19.00 -18.53
CA THR A 54 3.83 -19.67 -18.01
C THR A 54 4.04 -20.33 -16.64
N MET A 55 5.30 -20.63 -16.30
CA MET A 55 5.69 -21.51 -15.17
C MET A 55 5.19 -22.96 -15.31
N ASP A 56 4.76 -23.37 -16.51
CA ASP A 56 4.43 -24.76 -16.85
C ASP A 56 5.64 -25.42 -17.52
N GLU A 57 6.16 -26.51 -16.95
CA GLU A 57 7.31 -27.24 -17.50
C GLU A 57 7.06 -27.77 -18.92
N ALA A 58 5.81 -28.13 -19.26
CA ALA A 58 5.45 -28.66 -20.57
C ALA A 58 5.33 -27.56 -21.63
N LYS A 59 5.04 -26.32 -21.23
CA LYS A 59 4.90 -25.16 -22.12
C LYS A 59 5.46 -23.92 -21.46
N PRO A 60 6.79 -23.82 -21.24
CA PRO A 60 7.39 -22.77 -20.40
C PRO A 60 7.24 -21.37 -20.99
N GLU A 61 7.09 -21.27 -22.31
CA GLU A 61 6.92 -20.01 -23.04
C GLU A 61 5.71 -20.04 -23.99
N ALA A 62 5.13 -18.87 -24.19
CA ALA A 62 4.07 -18.62 -25.16
C ALA A 62 4.18 -17.21 -25.77
N GLU A 63 3.45 -16.96 -26.86
CA GLU A 63 3.47 -15.68 -27.57
C GLU A 63 2.23 -14.82 -27.29
N ALA A 64 1.17 -15.46 -26.81
CA ALA A 64 -0.12 -14.84 -26.55
C ALA A 64 -0.91 -15.56 -25.44
N LEU A 65 -1.78 -14.80 -24.77
CA LEU A 65 -2.76 -15.34 -23.82
C LEU A 65 -4.10 -14.60 -23.94
N ALA A 66 -5.17 -15.27 -23.56
CA ALA A 66 -6.53 -14.73 -23.49
C ALA A 66 -7.07 -14.86 -22.07
N VAL A 67 -7.69 -13.80 -21.55
CA VAL A 67 -8.27 -13.69 -20.21
C VAL A 67 -9.76 -13.40 -20.32
N ARG A 68 -10.56 -14.14 -19.56
CA ARG A 68 -11.99 -13.89 -19.37
C ARG A 68 -12.29 -13.85 -17.88
N GLY A 69 -12.82 -12.73 -17.40
CA GLY A 69 -12.97 -12.42 -15.99
C GLY A 69 -11.63 -12.48 -15.28
N ASP A 70 -11.52 -13.41 -14.33
CA ASP A 70 -10.35 -13.66 -13.48
C ASP A 70 -9.53 -14.88 -13.92
N ARG A 71 -9.83 -15.47 -15.09
CA ARG A 71 -9.19 -16.69 -15.58
C ARG A 71 -8.50 -16.48 -16.91
N ILE A 72 -7.33 -17.10 -17.03
CA ILE A 72 -6.68 -17.32 -18.31
C ILE A 72 -7.42 -18.49 -18.99
N VAL A 73 -7.95 -18.24 -20.18
CA VAL A 73 -8.76 -19.21 -20.95
C VAL A 73 -8.00 -19.82 -22.12
N ALA A 74 -6.91 -19.18 -22.56
CA ALA A 74 -5.97 -19.75 -23.53
C ALA A 74 -4.57 -19.16 -23.35
N VAL A 75 -3.55 -19.98 -23.63
CA VAL A 75 -2.12 -19.59 -23.64
C VAL A 75 -1.45 -20.31 -24.79
N GLY A 76 -0.74 -19.59 -25.65
CA GLY A 76 -0.12 -20.21 -26.83
C GLY A 76 0.40 -19.25 -27.88
N THR A 77 0.26 -19.64 -29.15
CA THR A 77 0.66 -18.81 -30.27
C THR A 77 -0.36 -17.69 -30.52
N GLY A 78 0.03 -16.70 -31.33
CA GLY A 78 -0.89 -15.65 -31.77
C GLY A 78 -2.16 -16.19 -32.46
N SER A 79 -2.05 -17.26 -33.25
CA SER A 79 -3.20 -17.85 -33.97
C SER A 79 -4.11 -18.66 -33.05
N GLU A 80 -3.57 -19.35 -32.04
CA GLU A 80 -4.36 -20.12 -31.07
C GLU A 80 -5.32 -19.23 -30.26
N VAL A 81 -4.95 -17.97 -30.01
CA VAL A 81 -5.78 -17.02 -29.25
C VAL A 81 -6.77 -16.23 -30.12
N GLU A 82 -6.66 -16.25 -31.46
CA GLU A 82 -7.51 -15.43 -32.34
C GLU A 82 -8.99 -15.77 -32.22
N GLN A 83 -9.31 -17.05 -32.02
CA GLN A 83 -10.68 -17.53 -31.79
C GLN A 83 -11.35 -16.94 -30.54
N TRP A 84 -10.58 -16.33 -29.64
CA TRP A 84 -11.07 -15.70 -28.41
C TRP A 84 -11.33 -14.21 -28.57
N ILE A 85 -11.03 -13.61 -29.74
CA ILE A 85 -11.22 -12.19 -29.99
C ILE A 85 -12.64 -11.95 -30.52
N GLY A 86 -13.44 -11.24 -29.74
CA GLY A 86 -14.76 -10.74 -30.13
C GLY A 86 -14.79 -9.20 -30.25
N PRO A 87 -15.96 -8.63 -30.58
CA PRO A 87 -16.12 -7.19 -30.77
C PRO A 87 -15.68 -6.33 -29.58
N ASP A 88 -15.89 -6.82 -28.36
CA ASP A 88 -15.58 -6.11 -27.11
C ASP A 88 -14.24 -6.53 -26.49
N THR A 89 -13.52 -7.48 -27.10
CA THR A 89 -12.23 -7.95 -26.57
C THR A 89 -11.18 -6.87 -26.67
N ARG A 90 -10.58 -6.51 -25.54
CA ARG A 90 -9.42 -5.62 -25.52
C ARG A 90 -8.19 -6.38 -25.96
N VAL A 91 -7.61 -6.00 -27.10
CA VAL A 91 -6.36 -6.61 -27.60
C VAL A 91 -5.17 -5.70 -27.33
N ILE A 92 -4.16 -6.21 -26.61
CA ILE A 92 -2.89 -5.51 -26.35
C ILE A 92 -1.77 -6.23 -27.11
N ARG A 93 -1.11 -5.50 -28.03
CA ARG A 93 0.11 -5.98 -28.69
C ARG A 93 1.31 -5.65 -27.80
N LEU A 94 2.05 -6.68 -27.39
CA LEU A 94 3.18 -6.57 -26.46
C LEU A 94 4.47 -6.08 -27.13
N GLN A 95 4.56 -6.06 -28.46
CA GLN A 95 5.75 -5.58 -29.20
C GLN A 95 7.06 -6.23 -28.73
N GLY A 96 7.04 -7.55 -28.46
CA GLY A 96 8.19 -8.30 -27.97
C GLY A 96 8.42 -8.19 -26.46
N GLN A 97 7.61 -7.42 -25.71
CA GLN A 97 7.74 -7.32 -24.26
C GLN A 97 7.44 -8.66 -23.56
N LEU A 98 8.01 -8.80 -22.36
CA LEU A 98 7.87 -9.96 -21.49
C LEU A 98 6.64 -9.84 -20.58
N VAL A 99 5.85 -10.90 -20.49
CA VAL A 99 4.82 -11.11 -19.49
C VAL A 99 5.27 -12.21 -18.55
N VAL A 100 5.23 -11.93 -17.25
CA VAL A 100 5.48 -12.90 -16.17
C VAL A 100 4.27 -12.95 -15.24
N PRO A 101 4.08 -14.05 -14.48
CA PRO A 101 3.08 -14.07 -13.41
C PRO A 101 3.33 -12.93 -12.41
N GLY A 102 2.25 -12.36 -11.88
CA GLY A 102 2.37 -11.39 -10.80
C GLY A 102 3.02 -12.03 -9.57
N PHE A 103 3.85 -11.25 -8.88
CA PHE A 103 4.60 -11.74 -7.73
C PHE A 103 3.69 -12.02 -6.53
N ILE A 104 4.11 -13.00 -5.74
CA ILE A 104 3.46 -13.40 -4.48
C ILE A 104 4.45 -13.12 -3.35
N ASP A 105 4.08 -12.23 -2.43
CA ASP A 105 4.78 -12.11 -1.17
C ASP A 105 4.24 -13.17 -0.20
N SER A 106 5.10 -14.09 0.22
CA SER A 106 4.70 -15.30 0.96
C SER A 106 4.65 -15.12 2.47
N HIS A 107 5.23 -14.05 3.02
CA HIS A 107 5.16 -13.72 4.44
C HIS A 107 5.64 -12.30 4.73
N ALA A 108 4.69 -11.39 4.98
CA ALA A 108 5.00 -10.02 5.37
C ALA A 108 3.83 -9.39 6.14
N HIS A 109 3.95 -8.10 6.47
CA HIS A 109 2.93 -7.35 7.22
C HIS A 109 2.35 -6.24 6.34
N PHE A 110 1.15 -6.46 5.82
CA PHE A 110 0.55 -5.61 4.78
C PHE A 110 0.22 -4.21 5.30
N VAL A 111 -0.39 -4.11 6.48
CA VAL A 111 -0.69 -2.80 7.10
C VAL A 111 0.59 -2.07 7.49
N GLU A 112 1.61 -2.78 7.98
CA GLU A 112 2.89 -2.17 8.34
C GLU A 112 3.67 -1.68 7.13
N LEU A 113 3.57 -2.36 5.98
CA LEU A 113 4.06 -1.82 4.72
C LEU A 113 3.45 -0.45 4.43
N GLY A 114 2.13 -0.33 4.57
CA GLY A 114 1.40 0.93 4.42
C GLY A 114 1.84 2.01 5.41
N ARG A 115 1.93 1.65 6.70
CA ARG A 115 2.37 2.56 7.78
C ARG A 115 3.81 3.03 7.58
N SER A 116 4.68 2.18 7.03
CA SER A 116 6.06 2.57 6.72
C SER A 116 6.12 3.68 5.68
N MET A 117 5.17 3.75 4.74
CA MET A 117 5.05 4.81 3.75
C MET A 117 4.47 6.12 4.32
N MET A 118 3.90 6.08 5.53
CA MET A 118 3.44 7.25 6.28
C MET A 118 4.53 7.81 7.21
N THR A 119 5.64 7.10 7.34
CA THR A 119 6.78 7.45 8.18
C THR A 119 7.85 8.14 7.33
N LEU A 120 8.56 9.13 7.87
CA LEU A 120 9.67 9.75 7.17
C LEU A 120 10.80 8.74 6.94
N ASP A 121 11.19 8.58 5.67
CA ASP A 121 12.39 7.83 5.31
C ASP A 121 13.62 8.72 5.50
N LEU A 122 14.46 8.35 6.46
CA LEU A 122 15.69 9.05 6.82
C LEU A 122 16.94 8.28 6.36
N THR A 123 16.79 7.21 5.58
CA THR A 123 17.90 6.32 5.18
C THR A 123 18.96 7.00 4.31
N ALA A 124 18.55 8.01 3.54
CA ALA A 124 19.38 8.79 2.63
C ALA A 124 19.89 10.11 3.22
N ALA A 125 19.48 10.49 4.43
CA ALA A 125 19.90 11.75 5.05
C ALA A 125 21.41 11.72 5.37
N ALA A 126 22.15 12.68 4.82
CA ALA A 126 23.61 12.76 4.96
C ALA A 126 24.06 13.67 6.12
N SER A 127 23.12 14.22 6.90
CA SER A 127 23.42 15.04 8.08
C SER A 127 22.22 15.10 9.03
N TYR A 128 22.46 15.48 10.29
CA TYR A 128 21.37 15.71 11.23
C TYR A 128 20.55 16.94 10.85
N GLU A 129 21.17 17.97 10.28
CA GLU A 129 20.49 19.15 9.75
C GLU A 129 19.48 18.79 8.65
N GLU A 130 19.83 17.83 7.79
CA GLU A 130 18.91 17.30 6.80
C GLU A 130 17.74 16.53 7.44
N VAL A 131 18.01 15.71 8.46
CA VAL A 131 16.95 15.05 9.24
C VAL A 131 16.00 16.09 9.84
N VAL A 132 16.53 17.14 10.46
CA VAL A 132 15.75 18.24 11.06
C VAL A 132 14.93 18.99 9.99
N ARG A 133 15.49 19.21 8.80
CA ARG A 133 14.78 19.82 7.66
C ARG A 133 13.59 18.96 7.21
N LEU A 134 13.77 17.64 7.10
CA LEU A 134 12.69 16.71 6.73
C LEU A 134 11.58 16.71 7.78
N VAL A 135 11.94 16.75 9.07
CA VAL A 135 10.97 16.87 10.17
C VAL A 135 10.23 18.21 10.12
N ALA A 136 10.92 19.32 9.87
CA ALA A 136 10.29 20.63 9.73
C ALA A 136 9.30 20.65 8.56
N GLU A 137 9.63 19.96 7.46
CA GLU A 137 8.73 19.80 6.31
C GLU A 137 7.49 18.96 6.63
N ALA A 138 7.67 17.86 7.34
CA ALA A 138 6.56 17.05 7.81
C ALA A 138 5.64 17.84 8.75
N SER A 139 6.22 18.62 9.67
CA SER A 139 5.45 19.40 10.66
C SER A 139 4.53 20.42 10.01
N ARG A 140 4.92 21.04 8.88
CA ARG A 140 4.05 21.99 8.14
C ARG A 140 2.73 21.36 7.64
N HIS A 141 2.71 20.05 7.44
CA HIS A 141 1.56 19.32 6.92
C HIS A 141 0.88 18.44 7.97
N THR A 142 1.41 18.43 9.19
CA THR A 142 0.97 17.56 10.27
C THR A 142 0.18 18.38 11.29
N PRO A 143 -1.10 18.07 11.57
CA PRO A 143 -1.88 18.84 12.54
C PRO A 143 -1.20 18.90 13.91
N PRO A 144 -1.30 20.01 14.66
CA PRO A 144 -0.74 20.12 16.00
C PRO A 144 -1.11 18.94 16.91
N GLY A 145 -0.14 18.48 17.70
CA GLY A 145 -0.26 17.33 18.60
C GLY A 145 -0.14 15.95 17.94
N ARG A 146 -0.20 15.86 16.61
CA ARG A 146 0.01 14.59 15.89
C ARG A 146 1.49 14.22 15.86
N TRP A 147 1.78 12.95 16.07
CA TRP A 147 3.15 12.43 16.02
C TRP A 147 3.73 12.51 14.62
N ILE A 148 4.97 12.99 14.55
CA ILE A 148 5.83 12.88 13.37
C ILE A 148 6.81 11.75 13.64
N GLU A 149 6.75 10.73 12.79
CA GLU A 149 7.58 9.54 12.89
C GLU A 149 8.58 9.52 11.75
N GLY A 150 9.80 9.07 12.04
CA GLY A 150 10.83 8.85 11.03
C GLY A 150 11.65 7.60 11.34
N ARG A 151 12.26 6.99 10.34
CA ARG A 151 13.11 5.81 10.51
C ARG A 151 14.28 5.78 9.55
N GLY A 152 15.37 5.16 9.97
CA GLY A 152 16.46 4.76 9.07
C GLY A 152 17.70 5.65 9.09
N TRP A 153 17.70 6.69 9.91
CA TRP A 153 18.89 7.50 10.15
C TRP A 153 19.98 6.66 10.82
N HIS A 154 21.25 6.97 10.52
CA HIS A 154 22.42 6.37 11.17
C HIS A 154 23.54 7.41 11.17
N GLN A 155 24.12 7.71 12.33
CA GLN A 155 25.10 8.79 12.45
C GLN A 155 26.37 8.56 11.63
N ASP A 156 26.81 7.31 11.43
CA ASP A 156 27.96 6.98 10.58
C ASP A 156 27.76 7.32 9.09
N LYS A 157 26.52 7.56 8.65
CA LYS A 157 26.21 8.05 7.30
C LYS A 157 26.26 9.57 7.20
N TRP A 158 26.40 10.28 8.31
CA TRP A 158 26.43 11.73 8.31
C TRP A 158 27.83 12.24 7.99
N ASP A 159 27.89 13.29 7.18
CA ASP A 159 29.16 13.90 6.73
C ASP A 159 29.99 14.49 7.90
N ARG A 160 29.34 14.77 9.03
CA ARG A 160 29.95 15.29 10.26
C ARG A 160 29.14 14.86 11.48
N ALA A 161 29.81 14.81 12.64
CA ALA A 161 29.12 14.69 13.91
C ALA A 161 28.21 15.90 14.14
N PRO A 162 26.99 15.71 14.69
CA PRO A 162 26.11 16.82 15.01
C PRO A 162 26.70 17.67 16.15
N GLU A 163 26.39 18.95 16.18
CA GLU A 163 26.79 19.84 17.27
C GLU A 163 25.60 20.70 17.73
N PRO A 164 25.28 20.74 19.03
CA PRO A 164 25.91 19.96 20.13
C PRO A 164 25.53 18.47 20.08
N ASN A 165 26.36 17.62 20.71
CA ASN A 165 26.08 16.19 20.86
C ASN A 165 26.52 15.62 22.22
N VAL A 166 25.94 14.48 22.57
CA VAL A 166 26.40 13.61 23.67
C VAL A 166 26.69 12.23 23.09
N GLU A 167 27.93 11.77 23.24
CA GLU A 167 28.40 10.49 22.68
C GLU A 167 28.18 10.35 21.16
N GLY A 168 28.24 11.45 20.40
CA GLY A 168 28.00 11.47 18.96
C GLY A 168 26.52 11.57 18.54
N TYR A 169 25.60 11.66 19.49
CA TYR A 169 24.16 11.79 19.24
C TYR A 169 23.66 13.22 19.50
N PRO A 170 22.81 13.77 18.62
CA PRO A 170 22.35 15.14 18.74
C PRO A 170 21.41 15.31 19.95
N THR A 171 21.29 16.55 20.39
CA THR A 171 20.31 16.95 21.41
C THR A 171 18.98 17.39 20.79
N HIS A 172 17.90 17.33 21.56
CA HIS A 172 16.53 17.44 21.07
C HIS A 172 16.12 18.84 20.59
N GLU A 173 16.87 19.89 20.91
CA GLU A 173 16.45 21.29 20.73
C GLU A 173 16.26 21.63 19.26
N ALA A 174 17.08 21.07 18.36
CA ALA A 174 16.91 21.28 16.92
C ALA A 174 15.58 20.69 16.42
N LEU A 175 15.26 19.45 16.81
CA LEU A 175 13.96 18.84 16.50
C LEU A 175 12.80 19.57 17.15
N SER A 176 12.98 20.05 18.38
CA SER A 176 11.96 20.77 19.13
C SER A 176 11.64 22.11 18.48
N ARG A 177 12.64 22.82 17.93
CA ARG A 177 12.41 24.04 17.13
C ARG A 177 11.79 23.75 15.78
N ALA A 178 12.13 22.64 15.13
CA ALA A 178 11.60 22.26 13.83
C ALA A 178 10.13 21.82 13.87
N ALA A 179 9.69 21.27 14.99
CA ALA A 179 8.32 20.78 15.19
C ALA A 179 7.83 21.10 16.62
N PRO A 180 7.56 22.38 16.93
CA PRO A 180 7.23 22.82 18.29
C PRO A 180 5.89 22.29 18.79
N ASP A 181 4.93 22.10 17.87
CA ASP A 181 3.57 21.69 18.20
C ASP A 181 3.34 20.18 18.06
N ASN A 182 4.33 19.43 17.57
CA ASN A 182 4.21 18.00 17.26
C ASN A 182 5.22 17.18 18.05
N PRO A 183 4.82 16.10 18.73
CA PRO A 183 5.78 15.13 19.24
C PRO A 183 6.49 14.44 18.07
N VAL A 184 7.81 14.32 18.16
CA VAL A 184 8.66 13.70 17.14
C VAL A 184 9.35 12.48 17.73
N VAL A 185 9.34 11.36 17.00
CA VAL A 185 10.18 10.19 17.30
C VAL A 185 10.83 9.66 16.02
N LEU A 186 12.16 9.54 16.04
CA LEU A 186 12.95 9.09 14.90
C LEU A 186 13.71 7.83 15.27
N THR A 187 13.32 6.69 14.73
CA THR A 187 13.95 5.40 15.00
C THR A 187 15.24 5.22 14.19
N HIS A 188 16.31 4.85 14.90
CA HIS A 188 17.61 4.56 14.31
C HIS A 188 17.53 3.38 13.32
N ALA A 189 18.43 3.34 12.34
CA ALA A 189 18.47 2.28 11.34
C ALA A 189 18.61 0.86 11.94
N SER A 190 19.27 0.73 13.10
CA SER A 190 19.36 -0.54 13.82
C SER A 190 18.04 -0.98 14.48
N GLY A 191 17.10 -0.06 14.72
CA GLY A 191 15.91 -0.31 15.53
C GLY A 191 16.13 -0.24 17.05
N HIS A 192 17.37 -0.15 17.52
CA HIS A 192 17.74 -0.19 18.94
C HIS A 192 17.84 1.19 19.61
N MET A 193 17.37 2.25 18.97
CA MET A 193 17.45 3.61 19.50
C MET A 193 16.46 4.53 18.81
N CYS A 194 16.07 5.61 19.50
CA CYS A 194 15.35 6.72 18.89
C CYS A 194 15.90 8.08 19.32
N LEU A 195 15.64 9.08 18.48
CA LEU A 195 15.71 10.49 18.84
C LEU A 195 14.29 11.01 19.04
N ALA A 196 14.06 11.77 20.11
CA ALA A 196 12.77 12.36 20.44
C ALA A 196 12.92 13.85 20.75
N ASN A 197 11.91 14.64 20.39
CA ASN A 197 11.88 16.06 20.76
C ASN A 197 11.33 16.27 22.19
N ALA A 198 11.40 17.51 22.69
CA ALA A 198 10.90 17.85 24.03
C ALA A 198 9.44 17.44 24.23
N ARG A 199 8.58 17.65 23.21
CA ARG A 199 7.15 17.33 23.29
C ARG A 199 6.90 15.83 23.42
N ALA A 200 7.65 15.00 22.70
CA ALA A 200 7.57 13.54 22.84
C ALA A 200 8.02 13.08 24.24
N MET A 201 9.09 13.67 24.78
CA MET A 201 9.55 13.38 26.15
C MET A 201 8.53 13.78 27.21
N GLU A 202 7.89 14.95 27.06
CA GLU A 202 6.81 15.41 27.94
C GLU A 202 5.62 14.43 27.96
N LEU A 203 5.17 13.96 26.79
CA LEU A 203 4.10 12.96 26.69
C LEU A 203 4.49 11.58 27.26
N ALA A 204 5.78 11.29 27.27
CA ALA A 204 6.34 10.09 27.89
C ALA A 204 6.52 10.24 29.41
N GLY A 205 6.44 11.46 29.96
CA GLY A 205 6.74 11.74 31.36
C GLY A 205 8.23 11.58 31.69
N VAL A 206 9.11 11.82 30.71
CA VAL A 206 10.56 11.74 30.88
C VAL A 206 11.09 13.10 31.34
N ASP A 207 11.84 13.08 32.43
CA ASP A 207 12.49 14.22 33.06
C ASP A 207 13.89 13.87 33.58
N LYS A 208 14.53 14.81 34.28
CA LYS A 208 15.87 14.64 34.88
C LYS A 208 15.93 13.53 35.94
N GLN A 209 14.81 13.22 36.59
CA GLN A 209 14.70 12.24 37.66
C GLN A 209 14.35 10.83 37.15
N THR A 210 13.92 10.73 35.89
CA THR A 210 13.56 9.47 35.26
C THR A 210 14.78 8.54 35.22
N PRO A 211 14.74 7.37 35.86
CA PRO A 211 15.86 6.44 35.86
C PRO A 211 16.01 5.74 34.50
N ASP A 212 17.21 5.22 34.23
CA ASP A 212 17.41 4.32 33.10
C ASP A 212 16.65 3.00 33.34
N PRO A 213 15.86 2.50 32.37
CA PRO A 213 15.21 1.21 32.52
C PRO A 213 16.22 0.06 32.42
N PRO A 214 15.90 -1.15 32.94
CA PRO A 214 16.76 -2.32 32.78
C PRO A 214 17.09 -2.58 31.31
N GLY A 215 18.38 -2.66 31.00
CA GLY A 215 18.87 -2.90 29.64
C GLY A 215 18.80 -1.69 28.70
N GLY A 216 18.54 -0.48 29.20
CA GLY A 216 18.41 0.73 28.40
C GLY A 216 19.14 1.91 29.01
N ARG A 217 19.35 2.97 28.21
CA ARG A 217 19.98 4.20 28.66
C ARG A 217 19.33 5.42 28.05
N ILE A 218 18.98 6.39 28.89
CA ILE A 218 18.61 7.74 28.47
C ILE A 218 19.91 8.56 28.42
N LEU A 219 20.28 9.07 27.25
CA LEU A 219 21.44 9.96 27.15
C LEU A 219 21.10 11.28 27.82
N ARG A 220 22.03 11.77 28.65
CA ARG A 220 21.87 13.01 29.41
C ARG A 220 23.04 13.94 29.16
N ASP A 221 22.78 15.24 29.18
CA ASP A 221 23.82 16.27 29.11
C ASP A 221 24.61 16.37 30.44
N ALA A 222 25.53 17.34 30.50
CA ALA A 222 26.37 17.56 31.68
C ALA A 222 25.56 17.98 32.93
N GLU A 223 24.40 18.60 32.72
CA GLU A 223 23.47 19.03 33.74
C GLU A 223 22.50 17.91 34.15
N GLY A 224 22.53 16.76 33.48
CA GLY A 224 21.69 15.59 33.75
C GLY A 224 20.31 15.63 33.09
N TRP A 225 20.05 16.57 32.17
CA TRP A 225 18.80 16.59 31.41
C TRP A 225 18.84 15.57 30.27
N PRO A 226 17.73 14.85 30.00
CA PRO A 226 17.61 13.97 28.85
C PRO A 226 17.86 14.73 27.54
N THR A 227 18.79 14.25 26.73
CA THR A 227 19.14 14.89 25.45
C THR A 227 18.11 14.62 24.35
N GLY A 228 17.18 13.69 24.57
CA GLY A 228 16.27 13.18 23.54
C GLY A 228 16.78 11.94 22.82
N ALA A 229 17.98 11.43 23.13
CA ALA A 229 18.47 10.16 22.59
C ALA A 229 18.25 9.00 23.59
N PHE A 230 17.59 7.94 23.14
CA PHE A 230 17.20 6.80 23.97
C PHE A 230 17.71 5.49 23.35
N ARG A 231 18.51 4.72 24.08
CA ARG A 231 19.08 3.45 23.62
C ARG A 231 18.40 2.23 24.24
N GLU A 232 18.30 1.18 23.45
CA GLU A 232 17.73 -0.11 23.81
C GLU A 232 16.35 0.04 24.44
N THR A 233 16.10 -0.54 25.62
CA THR A 233 14.80 -0.49 26.28
C THR A 233 14.38 0.92 26.71
N ALA A 234 15.26 1.92 26.70
CA ALA A 234 14.88 3.30 26.97
C ALA A 234 14.03 3.90 25.83
N ALA A 235 14.18 3.41 24.59
CA ALA A 235 13.37 3.86 23.46
C ALA A 235 11.87 3.52 23.67
N GLU A 236 11.58 2.46 24.42
CA GLU A 236 10.21 2.05 24.76
C GLU A 236 9.45 3.10 25.58
N LEU A 237 10.13 3.98 26.33
CA LEU A 237 9.47 5.08 27.04
C LEU A 237 8.73 6.00 26.05
N ILE A 238 9.38 6.30 24.91
CA ILE A 238 8.81 7.13 23.86
C ILE A 238 7.78 6.35 23.04
N TYR A 239 8.08 5.10 22.65
CA TYR A 239 7.15 4.28 21.87
C TYR A 239 5.85 3.98 22.64
N ALA A 240 5.93 3.73 23.95
CA ALA A 240 4.75 3.54 24.79
C ALA A 240 3.91 4.83 24.91
N ALA A 241 4.56 6.00 24.95
CA ALA A 241 3.86 7.29 24.92
C ALA A 241 3.10 7.50 23.61
N ARG A 242 3.75 7.20 22.48
CA ARG A 242 3.14 7.23 21.14
C ARG A 242 1.94 6.27 21.06
N ALA A 243 2.11 5.02 21.49
CA ALA A 243 1.05 4.02 21.45
C ALA A 243 -0.14 4.40 22.35
N ARG A 244 0.14 4.94 23.54
CA ARG A 244 -0.90 5.46 24.45
C ARG A 244 -1.67 6.62 23.80
N ASP A 245 -0.99 7.56 23.17
CA ASP A 245 -1.64 8.64 22.42
C ASP A 245 -2.51 8.09 21.28
N GLU A 246 -1.99 7.14 20.49
CA GLU A 246 -2.74 6.46 19.43
C GLU A 246 -4.03 5.79 19.94
N SER A 247 -3.94 5.07 21.05
CA SER A 247 -5.10 4.40 21.66
C SER A 247 -6.20 5.38 22.11
N ARG A 248 -5.84 6.63 22.43
CA ARG A 248 -6.79 7.67 22.87
C ARG A 248 -7.46 8.40 21.70
N ARG A 249 -6.97 8.24 20.47
CA ARG A 249 -7.56 8.90 19.30
C ARG A 249 -9.04 8.51 19.12
N PRO A 250 -9.88 9.38 18.55
CA PRO A 250 -11.24 9.01 18.18
C PRO A 250 -11.25 7.77 17.26
N PRO A 251 -12.18 6.82 17.43
CA PRO A 251 -12.26 5.62 16.60
C PRO A 251 -12.32 5.90 15.10
N GLN A 252 -12.89 7.04 14.70
CA GLN A 252 -12.91 7.47 13.31
C GLN A 252 -11.51 7.75 12.76
N GLN A 253 -10.68 8.50 13.48
CA GLN A 253 -9.33 8.84 13.03
C GLN A 253 -8.45 7.59 12.89
N ARG A 254 -8.53 6.66 13.85
CA ARG A 254 -7.80 5.38 13.74
C ARG A 254 -8.22 4.57 12.51
N ARG A 255 -9.50 4.62 12.13
CA ARG A 255 -9.99 3.95 10.91
C ARG A 255 -9.48 4.63 9.65
N GLU A 256 -9.45 5.96 9.61
CA GLU A 256 -8.93 6.73 8.48
C GLU A 256 -7.44 6.47 8.26
N GLU A 257 -6.66 6.34 9.34
CA GLU A 257 -5.24 5.97 9.26
C GLU A 257 -5.04 4.53 8.78
N LEU A 258 -5.84 3.57 9.28
CA LEU A 258 -5.81 2.20 8.78
C LEU A 258 -6.17 2.14 7.29
N ASP A 259 -7.15 2.94 6.86
CA ASP A 259 -7.53 3.07 5.45
C ASP A 259 -6.38 3.60 4.60
N GLU A 260 -5.68 4.60 5.09
CA GLU A 260 -4.53 5.18 4.40
C GLU A 260 -3.38 4.17 4.28
N ALA A 261 -3.09 3.43 5.35
CA ALA A 261 -2.11 2.35 5.32
C ALA A 261 -2.49 1.26 4.29
N ILE A 262 -3.74 0.80 4.28
CA ILE A 262 -4.23 -0.17 3.29
C ILE A 262 -4.10 0.37 1.86
N ARG A 263 -4.43 1.64 1.65
CA ARG A 263 -4.30 2.33 0.36
C ARG A 263 -2.86 2.30 -0.13
N LEU A 264 -1.93 2.74 0.71
CA LEU A 264 -0.51 2.84 0.40
C LEU A 264 0.10 1.47 0.16
N ALA A 265 -0.20 0.48 1.00
CA ALA A 265 0.26 -0.90 0.82
C ALA A 265 -0.24 -1.49 -0.51
N THR A 266 -1.52 -1.28 -0.84
CA THR A 266 -2.09 -1.71 -2.13
C THR A 266 -1.34 -1.08 -3.31
N GLN A 267 -1.08 0.23 -3.25
CA GLN A 267 -0.33 0.93 -4.30
C GLN A 267 1.09 0.42 -4.42
N GLN A 268 1.78 0.23 -3.30
CA GLN A 268 3.16 -0.22 -3.27
C GLN A 268 3.32 -1.63 -3.84
N CYS A 269 2.44 -2.56 -3.45
CA CYS A 269 2.44 -3.91 -4.01
C CYS A 269 2.26 -3.88 -5.53
N LEU A 270 1.23 -3.18 -6.02
CA LEU A 270 0.94 -3.13 -7.46
C LEU A 270 2.03 -2.43 -8.27
N ALA A 271 2.64 -1.36 -7.74
CA ALA A 271 3.75 -0.66 -8.39
C ALA A 271 4.98 -1.56 -8.57
N ASN A 272 5.15 -2.56 -7.70
CA ASN A 272 6.24 -3.53 -7.74
C ASN A 272 5.83 -4.90 -8.31
N GLY A 273 4.64 -5.01 -8.92
CA GLY A 273 4.16 -6.25 -9.55
C GLY A 273 3.69 -7.32 -8.57
N VAL A 274 3.57 -7.02 -7.28
CA VAL A 274 3.02 -7.93 -6.27
C VAL A 274 1.49 -7.90 -6.36
N THR A 275 0.91 -9.04 -6.74
CA THR A 275 -0.55 -9.18 -6.92
C THR A 275 -1.19 -10.05 -5.84
N THR A 276 -0.39 -10.83 -5.11
CA THR A 276 -0.82 -11.62 -3.95
C THR A 276 0.11 -11.38 -2.78
N PHE A 277 -0.43 -11.29 -1.58
CA PHE A 277 0.31 -11.00 -0.35
C PHE A 277 -0.21 -11.85 0.80
N HIS A 278 0.70 -12.46 1.54
CA HIS A 278 0.40 -13.23 2.74
C HIS A 278 0.64 -12.36 3.97
N ASP A 279 -0.45 -11.81 4.52
CA ASP A 279 -0.43 -10.88 5.64
C ASP A 279 -0.36 -11.62 6.98
N ALA A 280 0.68 -11.36 7.75
CA ALA A 280 0.97 -12.01 9.03
C ALA A 280 0.50 -11.18 10.23
N GLY A 281 -0.33 -11.79 11.08
CA GLY A 281 -0.68 -11.23 12.39
C GLY A 281 -1.77 -10.16 12.35
N ALA A 282 -2.83 -10.37 11.56
CA ALA A 282 -3.94 -9.43 11.51
C ALA A 282 -4.93 -9.65 12.65
N SER A 283 -5.43 -8.55 13.23
CA SER A 283 -6.58 -8.57 14.14
C SER A 283 -7.90 -8.75 13.39
N PHE A 284 -8.95 -9.22 14.07
CA PHE A 284 -10.30 -9.26 13.50
C PHE A 284 -10.79 -7.88 13.01
N GLN A 285 -10.45 -6.80 13.73
CA GLN A 285 -10.80 -5.44 13.30
C GLN A 285 -10.12 -5.07 11.97
N THR A 286 -8.87 -5.48 11.78
CA THR A 286 -8.13 -5.28 10.53
C THR A 286 -8.77 -6.08 9.39
N ILE A 287 -9.14 -7.34 9.66
CA ILE A 287 -9.78 -8.23 8.70
C ILE A 287 -11.13 -7.67 8.23
N ASP A 288 -11.97 -7.17 9.14
CA ASP A 288 -13.23 -6.51 8.81
C ASP A 288 -13.00 -5.32 7.86
N ARG A 289 -11.90 -4.59 8.06
CA ARG A 289 -11.53 -3.47 7.20
C ARG A 289 -11.07 -3.94 5.82
N PHE A 290 -10.28 -5.00 5.73
CA PHE A 290 -9.92 -5.60 4.43
C PHE A 290 -11.17 -6.07 3.67
N ILE A 291 -12.11 -6.74 4.34
CA ILE A 291 -13.37 -7.20 3.73
C ILE A 291 -14.17 -6.00 3.19
N HIS A 292 -14.25 -4.91 3.95
CA HIS A 292 -14.91 -3.69 3.50
C HIS A 292 -14.28 -3.13 2.21
N TRP A 293 -12.95 -3.04 2.15
CA TRP A 293 -12.23 -2.57 0.97
C TRP A 293 -12.37 -3.50 -0.24
N ALA A 294 -12.34 -4.82 -0.01
CA ALA A 294 -12.52 -5.82 -1.05
C ALA A 294 -13.92 -5.72 -1.67
N ARG A 295 -14.97 -5.59 -0.85
CA ARG A 295 -16.36 -5.39 -1.32
C ARG A 295 -16.56 -4.12 -2.14
N GLN A 296 -15.72 -3.10 -1.90
CA GLN A 296 -15.72 -1.86 -2.68
C GLN A 296 -14.83 -1.92 -3.93
N GLY A 297 -14.16 -3.05 -4.21
CA GLY A 297 -13.21 -3.17 -5.31
C GLY A 297 -11.94 -2.33 -5.15
N ARG A 298 -11.67 -1.83 -3.94
CA ARG A 298 -10.52 -0.94 -3.64
C ARG A 298 -9.27 -1.72 -3.25
N LEU A 299 -9.44 -2.90 -2.66
CA LEU A 299 -8.33 -3.81 -2.38
C LEU A 299 -8.03 -4.62 -3.64
N ARG A 300 -7.03 -4.17 -4.40
CA ARG A 300 -6.65 -4.74 -5.70
C ARG A 300 -5.50 -5.76 -5.63
N VAL A 301 -5.14 -6.17 -4.42
CA VAL A 301 -4.17 -7.22 -4.11
C VAL A 301 -4.91 -8.37 -3.45
N ARG A 302 -4.61 -9.61 -3.84
CA ARG A 302 -5.17 -10.79 -3.17
C ARG A 302 -4.47 -10.97 -1.83
N LEU A 303 -5.22 -10.86 -0.73
CA LEU A 303 -4.67 -11.07 0.61
C LEU A 303 -5.00 -12.47 1.11
N TRP A 304 -3.97 -13.18 1.58
CA TRP A 304 -4.08 -14.35 2.44
C TRP A 304 -3.73 -13.93 3.86
N VAL A 305 -4.70 -13.95 4.77
CA VAL A 305 -4.54 -13.32 6.09
C VAL A 305 -4.37 -14.37 7.17
N MET A 306 -3.29 -14.28 7.94
CA MET A 306 -3.01 -15.06 9.13
C MET A 306 -3.45 -14.27 10.36
N VAL A 307 -4.37 -14.83 11.14
CA VAL A 307 -4.94 -14.19 12.33
C VAL A 307 -3.94 -14.22 13.49
N ASN A 308 -3.87 -13.13 14.25
CA ASN A 308 -3.11 -13.04 15.51
C ASN A 308 -3.88 -13.59 16.71
#